data_AF-A0A961TD65-F1
#
_entry.id   AF-A0A961TD65-F1
#
_cell.length_a   1.000
_cell.length_b   1.000
_cell.length_c   1.000
_cell.angle_alpha   90.00
_cell.angle_beta   90.00
_cell.angle_gamma   90.00
#
_symmetry.space_group_name_H-M   'P 1'
#
loop_
_entity.id
_entity.type
_entity.pdbx_description
1 polymer ?
#
loop_
_entity_poly.entity_id
_entity_poly.type
_entity_poly.pdbx_seq_one_letter_code
_entity_poly.pdbx_strand_id
1 'polypeptide(L)'
;ALIDRLHDHRSNEPFDMKELIATRLLSTTFDLYEPGKTAVSFRFQTSGTYPNGDNYYLGLPVVRTANQVLVTRFRAPQFAENQSENPTAAVRYFSLNQGDENSYNLASQFDQEMKVAADGFVYHVIGDTGIGLEEKAEALGANFMPWKTREKMLLIYRQMLPRSD
;
A
#
# COMPACT_ATOMS: atom_id res chain seq x y z
N ALA A 1 -33.10 -9.35 -12.56
CA ALA A 1 -34.13 -8.40 -13.05
C ALA A 1 -33.69 -6.93 -13.02
N LEU A 2 -33.12 -6.40 -11.92
CA LEU A 2 -32.48 -5.07 -11.87
C LEU A 2 -30.95 -5.14 -12.08
N ILE A 3 -30.32 -6.22 -11.61
CA ILE A 3 -28.87 -6.45 -11.67
C ILE A 3 -28.39 -6.67 -13.13
N ASP A 4 -29.17 -7.37 -13.95
CA ASP A 4 -28.84 -7.67 -15.36
C ASP A 4 -28.89 -6.45 -16.31
N ARG A 5 -29.12 -5.24 -15.77
CA ARG A 5 -29.24 -4.00 -16.57
C ARG A 5 -28.20 -2.95 -16.23
N LEU A 6 -27.33 -3.22 -15.26
CA LEU A 6 -26.19 -2.36 -15.02
C LEU A 6 -25.08 -2.85 -15.97
N HIS A 7 -24.80 -2.06 -16.99
CA HIS A 7 -23.65 -2.23 -17.88
C HIS A 7 -22.76 -1.00 -17.76
N ASP A 8 -21.43 -1.19 -17.72
CA ASP A 8 -20.51 -0.07 -17.81
C ASP A 8 -20.60 0.49 -19.24
N HIS A 9 -21.11 1.72 -19.37
CA HIS A 9 -21.25 2.40 -20.65
C HIS A 9 -19.92 2.60 -21.39
N ARG A 10 -18.77 2.37 -20.74
CA ARG A 10 -17.44 2.45 -21.35
C ARG A 10 -16.94 1.13 -21.94
N SER A 11 -17.41 -0.03 -21.47
CA SER A 11 -16.84 -1.34 -21.86
C SER A 11 -17.87 -2.36 -22.35
N ASN A 12 -19.18 -2.11 -22.19
CA ASN A 12 -20.27 -3.04 -22.53
C ASN A 12 -20.23 -4.39 -21.79
N GLU A 13 -19.31 -4.58 -20.84
CA GLU A 13 -19.22 -5.74 -19.97
C GLU A 13 -20.23 -5.62 -18.81
N PRO A 14 -20.77 -6.75 -18.29
CA PRO A 14 -21.59 -6.74 -17.09
C PRO A 14 -20.77 -6.27 -15.88
N PHE A 15 -21.34 -5.42 -15.04
CA PHE A 15 -20.67 -4.97 -13.81
C PHE A 15 -20.37 -6.14 -12.87
N ASP A 16 -19.13 -6.26 -12.39
CA ASP A 16 -18.81 -7.13 -11.27
C ASP A 16 -19.27 -6.48 -9.96
N MET A 17 -20.27 -7.10 -9.32
CA MET A 17 -20.80 -6.65 -8.03
C MET A 17 -19.72 -6.55 -6.95
N LYS A 18 -18.67 -7.39 -7.00
CA LYS A 18 -17.57 -7.33 -6.04
C LYS A 18 -16.71 -6.09 -6.25
N GLU A 19 -16.37 -5.77 -7.49
CA GLU A 19 -15.65 -4.55 -7.84
C GLU A 19 -16.45 -3.31 -7.45
N LEU A 20 -17.76 -3.31 -7.67
CA LEU A 20 -18.63 -2.19 -7.32
C LEU A 20 -18.71 -1.96 -5.79
N ILE A 21 -18.79 -3.05 -5.01
CA ILE A 21 -18.74 -2.98 -3.54
C ILE A 21 -17.37 -2.49 -3.08
N ALA A 22 -16.28 -3.05 -3.61
CA ALA A 22 -14.92 -2.65 -3.26
C ALA A 22 -14.67 -1.16 -3.58
N THR A 23 -15.02 -0.72 -4.79
CA THR A 23 -14.94 0.68 -5.23
C THR A 23 -15.72 1.57 -4.29
N ARG A 24 -16.95 1.20 -3.90
CA ARG A 24 -17.77 2.00 -2.99
C ARG A 24 -17.20 2.07 -1.58
N LEU A 25 -16.60 0.99 -1.08
CA LEU A 25 -15.97 0.96 0.24
C LEU A 25 -14.69 1.82 0.27
N LEU A 26 -13.90 1.77 -0.79
CA LEU A 26 -12.63 2.50 -0.88
C LEU A 26 -12.79 3.94 -1.35
N SER A 27 -13.86 4.29 -2.07
CA SER A 27 -14.01 5.60 -2.71
C SER A 27 -13.83 6.76 -1.74
N THR A 28 -14.42 6.67 -0.53
CA THR A 28 -14.33 7.72 0.48
C THR A 28 -12.96 7.82 1.13
N THR A 29 -12.14 6.77 1.04
CA THR A 29 -10.76 6.81 1.53
C THR A 29 -9.93 7.77 0.69
N PHE A 30 -10.19 7.86 -0.62
CA PHE A 30 -9.48 8.78 -1.50
C PHE A 30 -9.85 10.25 -1.31
N ASP A 31 -10.97 10.56 -0.67
CA ASP A 31 -11.34 11.93 -0.28
C ASP A 31 -10.39 12.50 0.79
N LEU A 32 -9.61 11.64 1.46
CA LEU A 32 -8.60 12.04 2.44
C LEU A 32 -7.29 12.50 1.78
N TYR A 33 -7.14 12.34 0.46
CA TYR A 33 -5.96 12.80 -0.28
C TYR A 33 -6.13 14.26 -0.72
N GLU A 34 -5.16 15.09 -0.37
CA GLU A 34 -5.13 16.51 -0.75
C GLU A 34 -3.97 16.78 -1.74
N PRO A 35 -4.26 17.02 -3.04
CA PRO A 35 -3.22 17.28 -4.03
C PRO A 35 -2.32 18.46 -3.65
N GLY A 36 -1.01 18.29 -3.87
CA GLY A 36 -0.01 19.34 -3.59
C GLY A 36 0.36 19.48 -2.10
N LYS A 37 -0.26 18.69 -1.21
CA LYS A 37 0.15 18.57 0.19
C LYS A 37 0.88 17.26 0.44
N THR A 38 1.59 17.19 1.56
CA THR A 38 2.16 15.94 2.05
C THR A 38 1.04 14.93 2.28
N ALA A 39 1.13 13.77 1.63
CA ALA A 39 0.18 12.69 1.85
C ALA A 39 0.34 12.14 3.29
N VAL A 40 -0.77 11.91 3.98
CA VAL A 40 -0.80 11.46 5.37
C VAL A 40 -1.45 10.09 5.44
N SER A 41 -0.86 9.19 6.23
CA SER A 41 -1.41 7.86 6.45
C SER A 41 -2.43 7.86 7.59
N PHE A 42 -3.48 7.06 7.47
CA PHE A 42 -4.51 6.89 8.47
C PHE A 42 -4.56 5.45 8.96
N ARG A 43 -5.00 5.24 10.21
CA ARG A 43 -5.27 3.88 10.70
C ARG A 43 -6.41 3.30 9.88
N PHE A 44 -6.12 2.21 9.17
CA PHE A 44 -7.09 1.54 8.32
C PHE A 44 -7.75 0.42 9.13
N GLN A 45 -9.01 0.61 9.52
CA GLN A 45 -9.76 -0.42 10.23
C GLN A 45 -10.13 -1.53 9.23
N THR A 46 -9.71 -2.75 9.52
CA THR A 46 -9.90 -3.90 8.63
C THR A 46 -11.07 -4.79 9.00
N SER A 47 -11.91 -4.36 9.95
CA SER A 47 -13.17 -5.02 10.28
C SER A 47 -14.02 -5.14 9.01
N GLY A 48 -14.08 -6.33 8.43
CA GLY A 48 -14.84 -6.66 7.23
C GLY A 48 -14.02 -6.82 5.94
N THR A 49 -12.86 -6.16 5.79
CA THR A 49 -12.10 -6.14 4.52
C THR A 49 -10.78 -6.92 4.56
N TYR A 50 -10.06 -6.93 5.69
CA TYR A 50 -8.83 -7.71 5.89
C TYR A 50 -8.76 -8.26 7.33
N PRO A 51 -9.66 -9.18 7.72
CA PRO A 51 -9.73 -9.69 9.08
C PRO A 51 -8.49 -10.55 9.39
N ASN A 52 -7.51 -9.91 10.05
CA ASN A 52 -6.42 -10.62 10.70
C ASN A 52 -6.10 -9.85 11.99
N GLY A 53 -6.50 -10.42 13.13
CA GLY A 53 -6.37 -9.79 14.45
C GLY A 53 -4.92 -9.50 14.85
N ASP A 54 -3.97 -10.18 14.21
CA ASP A 54 -2.54 -9.99 14.43
C ASP A 54 -2.00 -8.82 13.58
N ASN A 55 -2.82 -8.11 12.79
CA ASN A 55 -2.33 -7.09 11.87
C ASN A 55 -2.83 -5.68 12.17
N TYR A 56 -1.90 -4.73 12.12
CA TYR A 56 -2.17 -3.31 12.10
C TYR A 56 -1.85 -2.74 10.73
N TYR A 57 -2.73 -1.87 10.24
CA TYR A 57 -2.65 -1.29 8.91
C TYR A 57 -2.68 0.23 8.99
N LEU A 58 -1.74 0.86 8.29
CA LEU A 58 -1.84 2.26 7.91
C LEU A 58 -2.12 2.33 6.41
N GLY A 59 -3.18 3.03 6.03
CA GLY A 59 -3.53 3.30 4.64
C GLY A 59 -3.12 4.72 4.26
N LEU A 60 -2.47 4.86 3.12
CA LEU A 60 -2.10 6.13 2.51
C LEU A 60 -2.78 6.23 1.13
N PRO A 61 -3.94 6.90 1.04
CA PRO A 61 -4.59 7.16 -0.24
C PRO A 61 -3.78 8.19 -1.02
N VAL A 62 -3.56 7.92 -2.29
CA VAL A 62 -2.91 8.82 -3.23
C VAL A 62 -3.68 8.83 -4.53
N VAL A 63 -4.02 10.03 -5.01
CA VAL A 63 -4.56 10.23 -6.35
C VAL A 63 -3.48 10.93 -7.17
N ARG A 64 -2.86 10.18 -8.07
CA ARG A 64 -1.71 10.62 -8.83
C ARG A 64 -2.12 11.33 -10.12
N THR A 65 -1.34 12.33 -10.51
CA THR A 65 -1.31 12.88 -11.88
C THR A 65 -0.05 12.43 -12.63
N ALA A 66 0.02 12.65 -13.95
CA ALA A 66 1.18 12.26 -14.75
C ALA A 66 2.49 12.85 -14.20
N ASN A 67 3.58 12.09 -14.29
CA ASN A 67 4.94 12.49 -13.89
C ASN A 67 5.13 12.79 -12.38
N GLN A 68 4.28 12.27 -11.51
CA GLN A 68 4.49 12.35 -10.06
C GLN A 68 5.24 11.14 -9.52
N VAL A 69 6.01 11.39 -8.47
CA VAL A 69 6.70 10.37 -7.67
C VAL A 69 6.21 10.50 -6.24
N LEU A 70 5.92 9.37 -5.59
CA LEU A 70 5.64 9.33 -4.17
C LEU A 70 6.90 8.91 -3.42
N VAL A 71 7.29 9.69 -2.43
CA VAL A 71 8.36 9.32 -1.50
C VAL A 71 7.74 9.15 -0.12
N THR A 72 7.93 7.98 0.48
CA THR A 72 7.52 7.71 1.86
C THR A 72 8.74 7.45 2.73
N ARG A 73 8.61 7.74 4.02
CA ARG A 73 9.57 7.32 5.03
C ARG A 73 8.87 6.84 6.28
N PHE A 74 9.42 5.82 6.91
CA PHE A 74 8.96 5.35 8.21
C PHE A 74 10.13 4.74 8.97
N ARG A 75 10.06 4.75 10.30
CA ARG A 75 11.07 4.08 11.12
C ARG A 75 10.87 2.58 10.99
N ALA A 76 11.93 1.85 10.66
CA ALA A 76 11.85 0.39 10.61
C ALA A 76 11.47 -0.12 12.01
N PRO A 77 10.39 -0.89 12.17
CA PRO A 77 10.12 -1.56 13.43
C PRO A 77 11.18 -2.64 13.66
N GLN A 78 11.38 -3.05 14.91
CA GLN A 78 12.15 -4.25 15.19
C GLN A 78 11.33 -5.46 14.71
N PHE A 79 11.77 -6.11 13.64
CA PHE A 79 11.14 -7.30 13.08
C PHE A 79 11.97 -8.55 13.39
N ALA A 80 11.34 -9.72 13.35
CA ALA A 80 12.01 -10.99 13.58
C ALA A 80 12.74 -11.44 12.31
N GLU A 81 14.06 -11.64 12.36
CA GLU A 81 14.81 -12.16 11.21
C GLU A 81 14.54 -13.66 11.01
N ASN A 82 14.19 -14.36 12.09
CA ASN A 82 13.87 -15.78 12.10
C ASN A 82 12.80 -16.11 13.16
N GLN A 83 12.31 -17.35 13.13
CA GLN A 83 11.18 -17.74 13.99
C GLN A 83 11.47 -17.62 15.50
N SER A 84 12.73 -17.79 15.91
CA SER A 84 13.13 -17.75 17.33
C SER A 84 13.04 -16.36 17.94
N GLU A 85 13.05 -15.31 17.12
CA GLU A 85 12.97 -13.91 17.53
C GLU A 85 11.54 -13.37 17.60
N ASN A 86 10.55 -14.11 17.07
CA ASN A 86 9.14 -13.70 17.12
C ASN A 86 8.66 -13.28 18.52
N PRO A 87 9.03 -13.96 19.63
CA PRO A 87 8.54 -13.60 20.96
C PRO A 87 9.04 -12.23 21.47
N THR A 88 10.15 -11.71 20.94
CA THR A 88 10.79 -10.48 21.43
C THR A 88 10.78 -9.35 20.40
N ALA A 89 10.46 -9.61 19.14
CA ALA A 89 10.33 -8.59 18.11
C ALA A 89 9.08 -7.71 18.32
N ALA A 90 9.12 -6.46 17.84
CA ALA A 90 7.94 -5.58 17.87
C ALA A 90 6.89 -6.01 16.84
N VAL A 91 7.35 -6.55 15.70
CA VAL A 91 6.54 -7.16 14.65
C VAL A 91 7.17 -8.48 14.21
N ARG A 92 6.37 -9.45 13.78
CA ARG A 92 6.87 -10.65 13.09
C ARG A 92 7.41 -10.32 11.72
N TYR A 93 6.65 -9.48 11.00
CA TYR A 93 7.08 -8.93 9.73
C TYR A 93 6.30 -7.64 9.41
N PHE A 94 6.82 -6.82 8.50
CA PHE A 94 6.10 -5.69 7.92
C PHE A 94 6.20 -5.66 6.38
N SER A 95 5.27 -4.95 5.74
CA SER A 95 5.24 -4.81 4.28
C SER A 95 4.58 -3.50 3.83
N LEU A 96 4.95 -3.05 2.63
CA LEU A 96 4.25 -2.02 1.87
C LEU A 96 3.57 -2.68 0.66
N ASN A 97 2.29 -2.35 0.42
CA ASN A 97 1.47 -2.97 -0.61
C ASN A 97 0.73 -1.89 -1.42
N GLN A 98 0.79 -1.94 -2.75
CA GLN A 98 0.03 -1.06 -3.64
C GLN A 98 -1.33 -1.65 -3.94
N GLY A 99 -2.36 -1.14 -3.25
CA GLY A 99 -3.76 -1.40 -3.58
C GLY A 99 -4.30 -0.41 -4.62
N ASP A 100 -5.24 -0.84 -5.46
CA ASP A 100 -6.06 0.05 -6.30
C ASP A 100 -7.46 0.27 -5.71
N GLU A 101 -8.29 1.06 -6.39
CA GLU A 101 -9.68 1.33 -6.00
C GLU A 101 -10.60 0.10 -6.02
N ASN A 102 -10.17 -0.99 -6.65
CA ASN A 102 -10.89 -2.25 -6.75
C ASN A 102 -10.41 -3.28 -5.72
N SER A 103 -9.57 -2.86 -4.76
CA SER A 103 -8.95 -3.70 -3.72
C SER A 103 -7.91 -4.72 -4.22
N TYR A 104 -7.47 -4.62 -5.47
CA TYR A 104 -6.40 -5.47 -5.98
C TYR A 104 -5.05 -5.03 -5.43
N ASN A 105 -4.24 -5.98 -4.97
CA ASN A 105 -2.84 -5.75 -4.64
C ASN A 105 -1.97 -5.96 -5.88
N LEU A 106 -1.31 -4.91 -6.34
CA LEU A 106 -0.56 -4.91 -7.60
C LEU A 106 0.96 -5.01 -7.42
N ALA A 107 1.46 -4.64 -6.25
CA ALA A 107 2.88 -4.75 -5.89
C ALA A 107 3.06 -4.78 -4.38
N SER A 108 4.05 -5.53 -3.92
CA SER A 108 4.42 -5.61 -2.51
C SER A 108 5.93 -5.58 -2.36
N GLN A 109 6.39 -4.99 -1.27
CA GLN A 109 7.73 -5.21 -0.72
C GLN A 109 7.59 -5.54 0.76
N PHE A 110 8.38 -6.48 1.26
CA PHE A 110 8.41 -6.84 2.68
C PHE A 110 9.79 -6.58 3.29
N ASP A 111 9.86 -6.61 4.62
CA ASP A 111 11.04 -6.26 5.41
C ASP A 111 12.38 -6.83 4.92
N GLN A 112 12.45 -8.12 4.60
CA GLN A 112 13.69 -8.76 4.12
C GLN A 112 14.16 -8.23 2.75
N GLU A 113 13.27 -7.59 1.99
CA GLU A 113 13.58 -6.94 0.70
C GLU A 113 13.92 -5.45 0.87
N MET A 114 13.63 -4.86 2.04
CA MET A 114 13.78 -3.43 2.26
C MET A 114 15.12 -3.08 2.92
N LYS A 115 15.81 -2.11 2.32
CA LYS A 115 16.97 -1.44 2.90
C LYS A 115 16.54 -0.48 4.00
N VAL A 116 17.15 -0.64 5.17
CA VAL A 116 17.07 0.30 6.29
C VAL A 116 18.29 1.21 6.23
N ALA A 117 18.07 2.52 6.16
CA ALA A 117 19.14 3.50 6.16
C ALA A 117 19.80 3.59 7.55
N ALA A 118 21.02 4.15 7.61
CA ALA A 118 21.81 4.25 8.84
C ALA A 118 21.12 5.05 9.96
N ASP A 119 20.13 5.90 9.64
CA ASP A 119 19.31 6.65 10.59
C ASP A 119 18.13 5.83 11.17
N GLY A 120 17.99 4.57 10.76
CA GLY A 120 16.93 3.65 11.18
C GLY A 120 15.61 3.84 10.42
N PHE A 121 15.60 4.61 9.33
CA PHE A 121 14.42 4.79 8.49
C PHE A 121 14.49 3.95 7.23
N VAL A 122 13.32 3.49 6.80
CA VAL A 122 13.10 3.01 5.44
C VAL A 122 12.65 4.20 4.60
N TYR A 123 13.44 4.55 3.59
CA TYR A 123 13.03 5.48 2.54
C TYR A 123 12.55 4.68 1.34
N HIS A 124 11.44 5.10 0.76
CA HIS A 124 10.81 4.35 -0.31
C HIS A 124 10.28 5.30 -1.39
N VAL A 125 10.65 5.00 -2.63
CA VAL A 125 10.32 5.79 -3.83
C VAL A 125 9.40 4.97 -4.71
N ILE A 126 8.24 5.51 -5.04
CA ILE A 126 7.25 4.90 -5.94
C ILE A 126 7.07 5.82 -7.14
N GLY A 127 7.29 5.29 -8.34
CA GLY A 127 7.18 6.04 -9.58
C GLY A 127 7.31 5.17 -10.81
N ASP A 128 7.35 5.81 -11.98
CA ASP A 128 7.44 5.14 -13.26
C ASP A 128 8.85 4.52 -13.48
N THR A 129 8.88 3.39 -14.18
CA THR A 129 10.13 2.71 -14.56
C THR A 129 10.69 3.28 -15.86
N GLY A 130 11.99 3.09 -16.12
CA GLY A 130 12.61 3.45 -17.40
C GLY A 130 12.99 4.92 -17.55
N ILE A 131 12.84 5.74 -16.50
CA ILE A 131 13.19 7.17 -16.48
C ILE A 131 14.41 7.49 -15.60
N GLY A 132 15.19 6.47 -15.17
CA GLY A 132 16.35 6.65 -14.29
C GLY A 132 16.02 6.79 -12.79
N LEU A 133 14.76 6.61 -12.40
CA LEU A 133 14.28 6.82 -11.03
C LEU A 133 14.75 5.73 -10.07
N GLU A 134 14.82 4.48 -10.56
CA GLU A 134 15.28 3.31 -9.79
C GLU A 134 16.75 3.44 -9.42
N GLU A 135 17.60 3.77 -10.40
CA GLU A 135 19.03 3.98 -10.20
C GLU A 135 19.30 5.16 -9.25
N LYS A 136 18.48 6.21 -9.35
CA LYS A 136 18.57 7.35 -8.44
C LYS A 136 18.14 7.00 -7.02
N ALA A 137 17.09 6.21 -6.84
CA ALA A 137 16.67 5.72 -5.53
C ALA A 137 17.78 4.87 -4.90
N GLU A 138 18.34 3.93 -5.68
CA GLU A 138 19.45 3.07 -5.26
C GLU A 138 20.68 3.88 -4.84
N ALA A 139 21.10 4.86 -5.64
CA ALA A 139 22.25 5.72 -5.33
C ALA A 139 22.05 6.56 -4.05
N LEU A 140 20.80 6.80 -3.66
CA LEU A 140 20.44 7.50 -2.42
C LEU A 140 20.21 6.54 -1.24
N GLY A 141 20.38 5.23 -1.43
CA GLY A 141 20.10 4.21 -0.42
C GLY A 141 18.61 4.04 -0.11
N ALA A 142 17.73 4.48 -1.01
CA ALA A 142 16.29 4.32 -0.90
C ALA A 142 15.81 3.06 -1.63
N ASN A 143 14.69 2.51 -1.18
CA ASN A 143 13.99 1.42 -1.85
C ASN A 143 13.19 1.96 -3.02
N PHE A 144 13.11 1.22 -4.11
CA PHE A 144 12.27 1.55 -5.26
C PHE A 144 11.17 0.51 -5.45
N MET A 145 9.96 0.98 -5.77
CA MET A 145 8.84 0.15 -6.18
C MET A 145 8.17 0.77 -7.41
N PRO A 146 8.01 0.02 -8.51
CA PRO A 146 7.29 0.51 -9.68
C PRO A 146 5.85 0.90 -9.34
N TRP A 147 5.37 2.03 -9.84
CA TRP A 147 3.96 2.42 -9.72
C TRP A 147 3.10 1.50 -10.61
N LYS A 148 2.17 0.75 -10.02
CA LYS A 148 1.36 -0.24 -10.76
C LYS A 148 -0.11 0.15 -10.93
N THR A 149 -0.63 1.07 -10.12
CA THR A 149 -2.02 1.55 -10.26
C THR A 149 -2.14 2.58 -11.39
N ARG A 150 -3.38 2.84 -11.86
CA ARG A 150 -3.62 3.87 -12.88
C ARG A 150 -3.61 5.28 -12.28
N GLU A 151 -4.66 5.63 -11.54
CA GLU A 151 -4.82 6.97 -10.95
C GLU A 151 -4.85 6.92 -9.42
N LYS A 152 -5.59 5.95 -8.87
CA LYS A 152 -5.80 5.82 -7.43
C LYS A 152 -4.93 4.72 -6.86
N MET A 153 -4.19 5.02 -5.80
CA MET A 153 -3.39 4.06 -5.07
C MET A 153 -3.72 4.16 -3.58
N LEU A 154 -4.11 3.03 -2.99
CA LEU A 154 -4.10 2.87 -1.54
C LEU A 154 -2.80 2.15 -1.17
N LEU A 155 -1.79 2.90 -0.75
CA LEU A 155 -0.56 2.31 -0.24
C LEU A 155 -0.80 1.84 1.19
N ILE A 156 -0.66 0.53 1.43
CA ILE A 156 -0.93 -0.08 2.73
C ILE A 156 0.38 -0.49 3.37
N TYR A 157 0.71 0.15 4.49
CA TYR A 157 1.74 -0.31 5.41
C TYR A 157 1.12 -1.29 6.40
N ARG A 158 1.50 -2.56 6.28
CA ARG A 158 1.00 -3.67 7.07
C ARG A 158 2.06 -4.12 8.07
N GLN A 159 1.66 -4.24 9.33
CA GLN A 159 2.49 -4.73 10.43
C GLN A 159 1.83 -5.96 11.02
N MET A 160 2.50 -7.11 10.97
CA MET A 160 2.03 -8.32 11.64
C MET A 160 2.68 -8.42 13.01
N LEU A 161 1.88 -8.39 14.06
CA LEU A 161 2.34 -8.50 15.44
C LEU A 161 2.81 -9.92 15.78
N PRO A 162 3.69 -10.06 16.79
CA PRO A 162 3.92 -11.33 17.47
C PRO A 162 2.60 -11.96 17.89
N ARG A 163 2.50 -13.27 17.74
CA ARG A 163 1.42 -13.99 18.40
C ARG A 163 1.75 -14.06 19.87
N SER A 164 0.86 -13.55 20.72
CA SER A 164 0.72 -14.07 22.07
C SER A 164 0.12 -15.46 21.91
N ASP A 165 0.94 -16.48 22.10
CA ASP A 165 0.46 -17.85 22.29
C ASP A 165 -0.52 -17.94 23.47
#